data_AF-A0A6M0SU19-F1
#
_entry.id   AF-A0A6M0SU19-F1
#
_cell.length_a   1.000
_cell.length_b   1.000
_cell.length_c   1.000
_cell.angle_alpha   90.00
_cell.angle_beta   90.00
_cell.angle_gamma   90.00
#
_symmetry.space_group_name_H-M   'P 1'
#
loop_
_entity.id
_entity.type
_entity.pdbx_description
1 polymer ?
#
loop_
_entity_poly.entity_id
_entity_poly.type
_entity_poly.pdbx_seq_one_letter_code
_entity_poly.pdbx_strand_id
1 'polypeptide(L)'
;MFAYTCKYTPLSILEAFDEVPIKINSIAYAFDKSDALMHPNMCTYCKSLFENLINCNSDQLILMNCCDSMRRLYDVLKSQSNIKYLYMIDLPHKNNCCSRILLKESFMKFIDNYEKFSNKQFNIEKFKLSIENHIAHSGNLNNNFNNSIALLGGRCDESFINMIENCTGSSVLNLTCTGENFILDKLPNLSSIDELILWYAETILSQVPCMRMSNISYREKLILSNDISGIIYNTVKFCDYYSFEYASIKNKINIPILKIETDYTNQSKGQLKTRIEAFIEKLKGQRKTIHKTVPNIEDNYYVAGIDSGSTSTNVVILDKDKNIISYSIVSTGAKSIHGAKTALDDALKKAHVSKDDIKYIVSTGYGRVNIPFANENITEITCHGIAAHYLNPSVRTVIDIGGQDSKVIKLDDNGNIKDFAMNDKCAAGTGRFLDMMARTLQINIDEMSKEGLHWSEDLKITNMCTVFAESEVVSLIAENKEKCDIIHGLNDSIASKMLSLLNRVGNEGAYMMTGGVAKNLGVVKALETKLNSKIFICEEPQICGALGAALIALKK
;
A
#
# COMPACT_ATOMS: atom_id res chain seq x y z
N MET A 1 -29.80 -17.73 -1.36
CA MET A 1 -28.39 -17.30 -1.27
C MET A 1 -28.30 -16.42 -0.04
N PHE A 2 -27.45 -16.80 0.90
CA PHE A 2 -27.40 -16.18 2.21
C PHE A 2 -26.09 -15.42 2.36
N ALA A 3 -26.15 -14.10 2.39
CA ALA A 3 -24.96 -13.27 2.48
C ALA A 3 -24.37 -13.28 3.91
N TYR A 4 -23.05 -13.34 4.01
CA TYR A 4 -22.32 -13.19 5.26
C TYR A 4 -21.00 -12.44 5.07
N THR A 5 -20.40 -12.00 6.19
CA THR A 5 -19.26 -11.07 6.16
C THR A 5 -18.12 -11.43 7.09
N CYS A 6 -18.36 -12.28 8.09
CA CYS A 6 -17.44 -12.55 9.19
C CYS A 6 -17.12 -14.05 9.26
N LYS A 7 -15.88 -14.40 9.61
CA LYS A 7 -15.47 -15.80 9.77
C LYS A 7 -16.11 -16.53 10.95
N TYR A 8 -16.61 -15.77 11.93
CA TYR A 8 -17.35 -16.34 13.07
C TYR A 8 -18.82 -16.61 12.73
N THR A 9 -19.26 -16.35 11.50
CA THR A 9 -20.59 -16.73 11.03
C THR A 9 -20.72 -18.26 11.03
N PRO A 10 -21.81 -18.84 11.56
CA PRO A 10 -22.01 -20.28 11.63
C PRO A 10 -22.42 -20.86 10.27
N LEU A 11 -21.46 -21.02 9.35
CA LEU A 11 -21.72 -21.47 7.98
C LEU A 11 -22.41 -22.83 7.93
N SER A 12 -21.98 -23.77 8.78
CA SER A 12 -22.57 -25.11 8.83
C SER A 12 -24.04 -25.10 9.24
N ILE A 13 -24.45 -24.12 10.06
CA ILE A 13 -25.87 -23.96 10.43
C ILE A 13 -26.68 -23.49 9.21
N LEU A 14 -26.15 -22.57 8.41
CA LEU A 14 -26.82 -22.13 7.17
C LEU A 14 -26.95 -23.28 6.17
N GLU A 15 -25.87 -24.03 5.96
CA GLU A 15 -25.85 -25.18 5.06
C GLU A 15 -26.80 -26.30 5.51
N ALA A 16 -27.06 -26.43 6.82
CA ALA A 16 -28.07 -27.35 7.37
C ALA A 16 -29.52 -26.99 6.97
N PHE A 17 -29.76 -25.76 6.52
CA PHE A 17 -31.02 -25.28 5.94
C PHE A 17 -31.03 -25.29 4.40
N ASP A 18 -30.08 -25.99 3.76
CA ASP A 18 -29.90 -25.95 2.31
C ASP A 18 -29.69 -24.52 1.77
N GLU A 19 -29.16 -23.62 2.59
CA GLU A 19 -28.75 -22.30 2.15
C GLU A 19 -27.35 -22.35 1.57
N VAL A 20 -27.13 -21.54 0.53
CA VAL A 20 -25.82 -21.35 -0.08
C VAL A 20 -25.21 -20.07 0.50
N PRO A 21 -24.26 -20.18 1.45
CA PRO A 21 -23.64 -19.01 2.06
C PRO A 21 -22.69 -18.32 1.08
N ILE A 22 -22.83 -17.01 0.93
CA ILE A 22 -21.98 -16.19 0.05
C ILE A 22 -21.28 -15.13 0.87
N LYS A 23 -19.95 -15.15 0.84
CA LYS A 23 -19.13 -14.14 1.51
C LYS A 23 -19.14 -12.85 0.71
N ILE A 24 -19.64 -11.77 1.30
CA ILE A 24 -19.55 -10.44 0.69
C ILE A 24 -18.27 -9.76 1.15
N ASN A 25 -17.34 -9.58 0.21
CA ASN A 25 -16.05 -8.95 0.43
C ASN A 25 -15.63 -8.05 -0.74
N SER A 26 -16.60 -7.42 -1.39
CA SER A 26 -16.39 -6.61 -2.58
C SER A 26 -15.96 -5.18 -2.25
N ILE A 27 -15.25 -4.58 -3.21
CA ILE A 27 -14.88 -3.16 -3.21
C ILE A 27 -16.00 -2.31 -3.81
N ALA A 28 -16.02 -1.02 -3.47
CA ALA A 28 -16.95 -0.05 -4.05
C ALA A 28 -16.20 0.91 -4.99
N TYR A 29 -16.92 1.50 -5.94
CA TYR A 29 -16.37 2.57 -6.77
C TYR A 29 -16.23 3.88 -5.98
N ALA A 30 -17.29 4.24 -5.25
CA ALA A 30 -17.41 5.41 -4.39
C ALA A 30 -18.33 5.07 -3.19
N PHE A 31 -18.48 6.02 -2.26
CA PHE A 31 -19.23 5.84 -1.01
C PHE A 31 -20.47 6.74 -0.90
N ASP A 32 -20.95 7.30 -2.00
CA ASP A 32 -21.97 8.36 -2.02
C ASP A 32 -23.24 8.01 -1.22
N LYS A 33 -23.76 6.78 -1.34
CA LYS A 33 -24.98 6.36 -0.64
C LYS A 33 -24.69 6.07 0.83
N SER A 34 -23.56 5.42 1.11
CA SER A 34 -23.14 5.13 2.47
C SER A 34 -22.83 6.40 3.26
N ASP A 35 -22.22 7.41 2.64
CA ASP A 35 -21.92 8.72 3.24
C ASP A 35 -23.17 9.55 3.55
N ALA A 36 -24.25 9.32 2.82
CA ALA A 36 -25.54 9.97 3.10
C ALA A 36 -26.23 9.40 4.36
N LEU A 37 -25.90 8.18 4.79
CA LEU A 37 -26.61 7.45 5.85
C LEU A 37 -25.72 7.05 7.03
N MET A 38 -24.41 7.12 6.87
CA MET A 38 -23.39 6.69 7.83
C MET A 38 -22.33 7.79 7.95
N HIS A 39 -21.63 7.84 9.08
CA HIS A 39 -20.62 8.85 9.31
C HIS A 39 -19.43 8.71 8.33
N PRO A 40 -18.86 9.80 7.78
CA PRO A 40 -17.79 9.71 6.78
C PRO A 40 -16.54 8.97 7.24
N ASN A 41 -16.18 9.13 8.52
CA ASN A 41 -15.04 8.47 9.17
C ASN A 41 -15.40 7.11 9.79
N MET A 42 -16.28 6.36 9.14
CA MET A 42 -16.63 4.99 9.52
C MET A 42 -15.84 3.99 8.68
N CYS A 43 -15.61 2.78 9.22
CA CYS A 43 -14.89 1.70 8.56
C CYS A 43 -15.28 1.59 7.07
N THR A 44 -14.32 1.77 6.17
CA THR A 44 -14.60 1.83 4.73
C THR A 44 -15.09 0.49 4.17
N TYR A 45 -14.76 -0.64 4.82
CA TYR A 45 -15.40 -1.90 4.49
C TYR A 45 -16.91 -1.87 4.73
N CYS A 46 -17.39 -1.32 5.86
CA CYS A 46 -18.82 -1.25 6.15
C CYS A 46 -19.54 -0.36 5.14
N LYS A 47 -18.90 0.73 4.72
CA LYS A 47 -19.38 1.62 3.65
C LYS A 47 -19.45 0.86 2.31
N SER A 48 -18.38 0.17 1.93
CA SER A 48 -18.36 -0.68 0.72
C SER A 48 -19.42 -1.77 0.75
N LEU A 49 -19.61 -2.41 1.90
CA LEU A 49 -20.61 -3.44 2.10
C LEU A 49 -22.02 -2.88 1.90
N PHE A 50 -22.32 -1.69 2.44
CA PHE A 50 -23.59 -1.01 2.21
C PHE A 50 -23.83 -0.74 0.72
N GLU A 51 -22.84 -0.16 0.02
CA GLU A 51 -22.93 0.14 -1.42
C GLU A 51 -23.19 -1.12 -2.26
N ASN A 52 -22.52 -2.22 -1.90
CA ASN A 52 -22.65 -3.48 -2.62
C ASN A 52 -23.96 -4.22 -2.29
N LEU A 53 -24.46 -4.13 -1.06
CA LEU A 53 -25.71 -4.76 -0.65
C LEU A 53 -26.94 -4.16 -1.35
N ILE A 54 -26.91 -2.86 -1.68
CA ILE A 54 -27.99 -2.22 -2.46
C ILE A 54 -28.10 -2.85 -3.85
N ASN A 55 -26.99 -3.30 -4.42
CA ASN A 55 -26.94 -3.87 -5.78
C ASN A 55 -26.85 -5.41 -5.78
N CYS A 56 -26.86 -6.06 -4.62
CA CYS A 56 -26.71 -7.50 -4.50
C CYS A 56 -28.07 -8.20 -4.73
N ASN A 57 -28.05 -9.33 -5.43
CA ASN A 57 -29.23 -10.18 -5.61
C ASN A 57 -29.58 -11.03 -4.36
N SER A 58 -28.82 -10.91 -3.27
CA SER A 58 -29.10 -11.62 -2.02
C SER A 58 -30.09 -10.83 -1.18
N ASP A 59 -31.23 -11.44 -0.84
CA ASP A 59 -32.27 -10.85 0.00
C ASP A 59 -32.16 -11.27 1.49
N GLN A 60 -31.12 -12.03 1.84
CA GLN A 60 -30.87 -12.54 3.20
C GLN A 60 -29.43 -12.25 3.62
N LEU A 61 -29.24 -11.70 4.83
CA LEU A 61 -27.94 -11.27 5.35
C LEU A 61 -27.81 -11.61 6.84
N ILE A 62 -26.68 -12.22 7.19
CA ILE A 62 -26.28 -12.46 8.57
C ILE A 62 -25.00 -11.69 8.90
N LEU A 63 -25.08 -10.90 9.97
CA LEU A 63 -23.97 -10.13 10.50
C LEU A 63 -23.54 -10.68 11.85
N MET A 64 -22.26 -10.53 12.17
CA MET A 64 -21.76 -10.74 13.53
C MET A 64 -21.58 -9.35 14.17
N ASN A 65 -22.03 -9.18 15.40
CA ASN A 65 -21.75 -7.99 16.20
C ASN A 65 -20.29 -8.03 16.69
N CYS A 66 -19.35 -7.87 15.74
CA CYS A 66 -17.93 -7.95 16.02
C CYS A 66 -17.32 -6.57 16.29
N CYS A 67 -17.87 -5.48 15.76
CA CYS A 67 -17.40 -4.13 16.04
C CYS A 67 -18.52 -3.10 15.92
N ASP A 68 -18.28 -1.90 16.46
CA ASP A 68 -19.26 -0.80 16.44
C ASP A 68 -19.65 -0.43 15.01
N SER A 69 -18.71 -0.52 14.07
CA SER A 69 -19.01 -0.26 12.67
C SER A 69 -20.01 -1.25 12.07
N MET A 70 -19.89 -2.55 12.40
CA MET A 70 -20.85 -3.56 11.93
C MET A 70 -22.21 -3.41 12.60
N ARG A 71 -22.24 -3.04 13.89
CA ARG A 71 -23.49 -2.77 14.61
C ARG A 71 -24.24 -1.57 14.02
N ARG A 72 -23.52 -0.48 13.74
CA ARG A 72 -24.09 0.71 13.08
C ARG A 72 -24.58 0.40 11.66
N LEU A 73 -23.83 -0.41 10.90
CA LEU A 73 -24.29 -0.87 9.59
C LEU A 73 -25.60 -1.67 9.72
N TYR A 74 -25.72 -2.56 10.71
CA TYR A 74 -26.95 -3.31 10.96
C TYR A 74 -28.14 -2.37 11.23
N ASP A 75 -27.95 -1.35 12.09
CA ASP A 75 -28.98 -0.36 12.41
C ASP A 75 -29.47 0.38 11.14
N VAL A 76 -28.54 0.77 10.26
CA VAL A 76 -28.86 1.43 8.98
C VAL A 76 -29.58 0.46 8.03
N LEU A 77 -29.07 -0.76 7.85
CA LEU A 77 -29.67 -1.75 6.96
C LEU A 77 -31.09 -2.16 7.38
N LYS A 78 -31.39 -2.14 8.69
CA LYS A 78 -32.74 -2.41 9.21
C LYS A 78 -33.77 -1.39 8.74
N SER A 79 -33.34 -0.17 8.41
CA SER A 79 -34.20 0.87 7.84
C SER A 79 -34.38 0.76 6.32
N GLN A 80 -33.69 -0.17 5.66
CA GLN A 80 -33.74 -0.35 4.20
C GLN A 80 -34.69 -1.50 3.81
N SER A 81 -35.40 -1.35 2.69
CA SER A 81 -36.46 -2.28 2.30
C SER A 81 -36.01 -3.48 1.44
N ASN A 82 -34.73 -3.56 1.07
CA ASN A 82 -34.22 -4.54 0.11
C ASN A 82 -33.78 -5.88 0.72
N ILE A 83 -33.63 -5.97 2.05
CA ILE A 83 -33.20 -7.20 2.75
C ILE A 83 -34.43 -7.81 3.45
N LYS A 84 -34.89 -8.98 2.97
CA LYS A 84 -36.03 -9.69 3.54
C LYS A 84 -35.71 -10.32 4.90
N TYR A 85 -34.48 -10.79 5.08
CA TYR A 85 -34.01 -11.35 6.35
C TYR A 85 -32.68 -10.77 6.76
N LEU A 86 -32.68 -10.01 7.86
CA LEU A 86 -31.50 -9.38 8.43
C LEU A 86 -31.33 -9.82 9.88
N TYR A 87 -30.32 -10.64 10.15
CA TYR A 87 -30.05 -11.16 11.49
C TYR A 87 -28.64 -10.80 11.97
N MET A 88 -28.50 -10.48 13.26
CA MET A 88 -27.21 -10.22 13.89
C MET A 88 -26.99 -11.16 15.06
N ILE A 89 -25.86 -11.87 15.06
CA ILE A 89 -25.43 -12.72 16.16
C ILE A 89 -24.42 -11.93 17.00
N ASP A 90 -24.65 -11.90 18.32
CA ASP A 90 -23.68 -11.33 19.26
C ASP A 90 -22.47 -12.26 19.40
N LEU A 91 -21.29 -11.73 19.08
CA LEU A 91 -20.01 -12.46 19.16
C LEU A 91 -19.36 -12.20 20.53
N PRO A 92 -19.20 -13.22 21.39
CA PRO A 92 -18.42 -13.08 22.60
C PRO A 92 -16.94 -12.80 22.28
N HIS A 93 -16.30 -11.98 23.11
CA HIS A 93 -14.89 -11.59 22.90
C HIS A 93 -13.90 -12.48 23.67
N LYS A 94 -14.36 -13.49 24.42
CA LYS A 94 -13.52 -14.42 25.18
C LYS A 94 -13.78 -15.84 24.69
N ASN A 95 -12.80 -16.72 24.85
CA ASN A 95 -12.98 -18.17 24.69
C ASN A 95 -12.88 -18.84 26.07
N ASN A 96 -13.96 -18.77 26.84
CA ASN A 96 -14.13 -19.47 28.11
C ASN A 96 -15.50 -20.16 28.14
N CYS A 97 -15.76 -20.98 29.16
CA CYS A 97 -17.02 -21.74 29.29
C CYS A 97 -18.28 -20.87 29.14
N CYS A 98 -18.33 -19.71 29.81
CA CYS A 98 -19.46 -18.79 29.73
C CYS A 98 -19.66 -18.24 28.31
N SER A 99 -18.58 -17.84 27.64
CA SER A 99 -18.66 -17.33 26.25
C SER A 99 -19.09 -18.39 25.25
N ARG A 100 -18.67 -19.64 25.43
CA ARG A 100 -19.11 -20.77 24.60
C ARG A 100 -20.60 -21.02 24.74
N ILE A 101 -21.11 -21.01 25.97
CA ILE A 101 -22.54 -21.13 26.26
C ILE A 101 -23.32 -19.97 25.64
N LEU A 102 -22.86 -18.72 25.81
CA LEU A 102 -23.52 -17.55 25.21
C LEU A 102 -23.61 -17.64 23.69
N LEU A 103 -22.53 -18.06 23.02
CA LEU A 103 -22.55 -18.21 21.56
C LEU A 103 -23.46 -19.36 21.12
N LYS A 104 -23.46 -20.49 21.85
CA LYS A 104 -24.39 -21.60 21.63
C LYS A 104 -25.85 -21.15 21.73
N GLU A 105 -26.20 -20.40 22.77
CA GLU A 105 -27.57 -19.86 22.93
C GLU A 105 -27.93 -18.90 21.78
N SER A 106 -27.00 -18.08 21.31
CA SER A 106 -27.22 -17.23 20.14
C SER A 106 -27.42 -18.03 18.85
N PHE A 107 -26.70 -19.14 18.67
CA PHE A 107 -26.89 -20.06 17.54
C PHE A 107 -28.25 -20.76 17.59
N MET A 108 -28.66 -21.27 18.75
CA MET A 108 -30.00 -21.87 18.92
C MET A 108 -31.11 -20.85 18.63
N LYS A 109 -31.00 -19.63 19.16
CA LYS A 109 -31.94 -18.54 18.85
C LYS A 109 -31.98 -18.22 17.36
N PHE A 110 -30.84 -18.25 16.68
CA PHE A 110 -30.78 -18.03 15.24
C PHE A 110 -31.51 -19.15 14.47
N ILE A 111 -31.27 -20.42 14.82
CA ILE A 111 -31.95 -21.59 14.26
C ILE A 111 -33.47 -21.41 14.39
N ASP A 112 -33.97 -21.18 15.61
CA ASP A 112 -35.40 -21.02 15.88
C ASP A 112 -36.03 -19.86 15.11
N ASN A 113 -35.32 -18.73 14.98
CA ASN A 113 -35.81 -17.57 14.22
C ASN A 113 -35.84 -17.86 12.73
N TYR A 114 -34.82 -18.55 12.21
CA TYR A 114 -34.72 -18.82 10.79
C TYR A 114 -35.69 -19.90 10.33
N GLU A 115 -35.99 -20.90 11.16
CA GLU A 115 -37.07 -21.87 10.91
C GLU A 115 -38.41 -21.17 10.72
N LYS A 116 -38.73 -20.23 11.63
CA LYS A 116 -39.97 -19.43 11.57
C LYS A 116 -40.06 -18.54 10.33
N PHE A 117 -38.93 -17.98 9.90
CA PHE A 117 -38.87 -17.10 8.74
C PHE A 117 -38.94 -17.87 7.41
N SER A 118 -38.14 -18.94 7.28
CA SER A 118 -37.91 -19.65 6.01
C SER A 118 -38.88 -20.81 5.77
N ASN A 119 -39.58 -21.27 6.81
CA ASN A 119 -40.34 -22.53 6.84
C ASN A 119 -39.50 -23.79 6.54
N LYS A 120 -38.17 -23.69 6.57
CA LYS A 120 -37.25 -24.83 6.47
C LYS A 120 -36.95 -25.35 7.88
N GLN A 121 -36.72 -26.65 8.01
CA GLN A 121 -36.29 -27.24 9.29
C GLN A 121 -34.78 -27.48 9.31
N PHE A 122 -34.19 -27.33 10.48
CA PHE A 122 -32.78 -27.60 10.70
C PHE A 122 -32.47 -29.09 10.57
N ASN A 123 -31.54 -29.45 9.70
CA ASN A 123 -31.16 -30.84 9.47
C ASN A 123 -29.80 -31.17 10.12
N ILE A 124 -29.84 -31.97 11.19
CA ILE A 124 -28.66 -32.35 11.98
C ILE A 124 -27.64 -33.18 11.18
N GLU A 125 -28.08 -34.02 10.25
CA GLU A 125 -27.18 -34.85 9.44
C GLU A 125 -26.47 -34.00 8.37
N LYS A 126 -27.17 -33.03 7.77
CA LYS A 126 -26.54 -32.04 6.88
C LYS A 126 -25.55 -31.15 7.62
N PHE A 127 -25.86 -30.78 8.87
CA PHE A 127 -24.96 -30.02 9.73
C PHE A 127 -23.64 -30.78 9.98
N LYS A 128 -23.72 -32.06 10.35
CA LYS A 128 -22.53 -32.91 10.54
C LYS A 128 -21.72 -33.05 9.25
N LEU A 129 -22.39 -33.33 8.13
CA LEU A 129 -21.74 -33.46 6.81
C LEU A 129 -21.03 -32.17 6.38
N SER A 130 -21.66 -31.01 6.63
CA SER A 130 -21.05 -29.70 6.39
C SER A 130 -19.74 -29.56 7.19
N ILE A 131 -19.76 -29.85 8.49
CA ILE A 131 -18.56 -29.75 9.35
C ILE A 131 -17.43 -30.64 8.82
N GLU A 132 -17.73 -31.89 8.44
CA GLU A 132 -16.75 -32.81 7.88
C GLU A 132 -16.11 -32.27 6.60
N ASN A 133 -16.91 -31.67 5.71
CA ASN A 133 -16.40 -31.03 4.49
C ASN A 133 -15.46 -29.85 4.80
N HIS A 134 -15.81 -29.01 5.77
CA HIS A 134 -14.96 -27.89 6.20
C HIS A 134 -13.64 -28.36 6.85
N ILE A 135 -13.68 -29.45 7.63
CA ILE A 135 -12.47 -30.09 8.22
C ILE A 135 -11.55 -30.62 7.10
N ALA A 136 -12.11 -31.36 6.14
CA ALA A 136 -11.34 -31.94 5.04
C ALA A 136 -10.65 -30.85 4.18
N HIS A 137 -11.34 -29.73 3.94
CA HIS A 137 -10.76 -28.59 3.22
C HIS A 137 -9.60 -27.94 3.99
N SER A 138 -9.76 -27.78 5.31
CA SER A 138 -8.75 -27.17 6.19
C SER A 138 -7.42 -27.96 6.22
N GLY A 139 -7.48 -29.29 6.16
CA GLY A 139 -6.30 -30.16 6.24
C GLY A 139 -5.34 -30.07 5.05
N ASN A 140 -5.83 -29.73 3.85
CA ASN A 140 -5.02 -29.65 2.63
C ASN A 140 -4.13 -28.40 2.56
N LEU A 141 -4.46 -27.35 3.31
CA LEU A 141 -3.74 -26.07 3.29
C LEU A 141 -2.44 -26.13 4.10
N ASN A 142 -2.26 -27.11 4.98
CA ASN A 142 -1.16 -27.17 5.94
C ASN A 142 0.21 -27.61 5.35
N ASN A 143 0.30 -27.92 4.05
CA ASN A 143 1.44 -28.65 3.48
C ASN A 143 2.41 -27.84 2.60
N ASN A 144 2.30 -26.51 2.48
CA ASN A 144 3.20 -25.71 1.61
C ASN A 144 3.55 -24.33 2.21
N PHE A 145 4.39 -24.29 3.25
CA PHE A 145 4.69 -23.05 4.00
C PHE A 145 6.15 -22.59 4.01
N ASN A 146 7.03 -23.21 3.21
CA ASN A 146 8.42 -22.77 3.18
C ASN A 146 8.54 -21.48 2.37
N ASN A 147 9.13 -20.45 2.98
CA ASN A 147 9.53 -19.21 2.33
C ASN A 147 8.40 -18.26 1.88
N SER A 148 7.27 -18.27 2.57
CA SER A 148 6.08 -17.49 2.19
C SER A 148 6.05 -16.07 2.77
N ILE A 149 5.30 -15.18 2.10
CA ILE A 149 4.93 -13.86 2.62
C ILE A 149 3.59 -14.01 3.36
N ALA A 150 3.53 -13.48 4.58
CA ALA A 150 2.33 -13.51 5.39
C ALA A 150 1.55 -12.21 5.29
N LEU A 151 0.25 -12.32 5.01
CA LEU A 151 -0.69 -11.20 5.03
C LEU A 151 -1.47 -11.20 6.35
N LEU A 152 -1.23 -10.18 7.17
CA LEU A 152 -1.82 -10.02 8.50
C LEU A 152 -2.76 -8.82 8.58
N GLY A 153 -3.48 -8.74 9.69
CA GLY A 153 -4.27 -7.58 10.06
C GLY A 153 -5.73 -7.64 9.62
N GLY A 154 -6.25 -6.49 9.23
CA GLY A 154 -7.63 -6.30 8.82
C GLY A 154 -7.95 -6.97 7.48
N ARG A 155 -9.23 -7.18 7.26
CA ARG A 155 -9.78 -7.80 6.04
C ARG A 155 -9.31 -7.11 4.76
N CYS A 156 -9.17 -7.91 3.71
CA CYS A 156 -8.83 -7.47 2.36
C CYS A 156 -9.67 -8.22 1.33
N ASP A 157 -9.92 -7.62 0.18
CA ASP A 157 -10.61 -8.28 -0.94
C ASP A 157 -9.65 -9.18 -1.75
N GLU A 158 -10.21 -10.04 -2.60
CA GLU A 158 -9.45 -10.98 -3.43
C GLU A 158 -8.52 -10.28 -4.43
N SER A 159 -8.90 -9.11 -4.95
CA SER A 159 -8.04 -8.38 -5.88
C SER A 159 -6.78 -7.86 -5.21
N PHE A 160 -6.83 -7.54 -3.90
CA PHE A 160 -5.66 -7.18 -3.12
C PHE A 160 -4.74 -8.38 -2.87
N ILE A 161 -5.31 -9.55 -2.57
CA ILE A 161 -4.53 -10.80 -2.39
C ILE A 161 -3.82 -11.15 -3.70
N ASN A 162 -4.56 -11.20 -4.81
CA ASN A 162 -4.02 -11.47 -6.14
C ASN A 162 -2.92 -10.48 -6.54
N MET A 163 -3.06 -9.20 -6.16
CA MET A 163 -2.02 -8.21 -6.39
C MET A 163 -0.71 -8.55 -5.66
N ILE A 164 -0.78 -8.99 -4.41
CA ILE A 164 0.41 -9.42 -3.66
C ILE A 164 1.01 -10.68 -4.30
N GLU A 165 0.19 -11.68 -4.62
CA GLU A 165 0.66 -12.91 -5.26
C GLU A 165 1.36 -12.63 -6.60
N ASN A 166 0.81 -11.73 -7.41
CA ASN A 166 1.44 -11.28 -8.65
C ASN A 166 2.78 -10.54 -8.43
N CYS A 167 2.89 -9.72 -7.38
CA CYS A 167 4.14 -9.02 -7.06
C CYS A 167 5.22 -9.98 -6.50
N THR A 168 4.80 -11.02 -5.80
CA THR A 168 5.70 -11.96 -5.11
C THR A 168 6.09 -13.14 -5.99
N GLY A 169 5.23 -13.53 -6.93
CA GLY A 169 5.38 -14.75 -7.73
C GLY A 169 5.12 -16.04 -6.93
N SER A 170 4.42 -15.95 -5.79
CA SER A 170 4.13 -17.06 -4.89
C SER A 170 2.82 -16.85 -4.14
N SER A 171 2.23 -17.92 -3.61
CA SER A 171 1.03 -17.83 -2.78
C SER A 171 1.31 -17.08 -1.46
N VAL A 172 0.30 -16.36 -0.98
CA VAL A 172 0.40 -15.55 0.24
C VAL A 172 -0.33 -16.24 1.39
N LEU A 173 0.32 -16.34 2.55
CA LEU A 173 -0.29 -16.88 3.75
C LEU A 173 -1.27 -15.85 4.35
N ASN A 174 -2.57 -16.01 4.07
CA ASN A 174 -3.62 -15.07 4.49
C ASN A 174 -4.08 -15.32 5.94
N LEU A 175 -3.53 -14.55 6.88
CA LEU A 175 -3.83 -14.59 8.33
C LEU A 175 -4.69 -13.39 8.79
N THR A 176 -5.42 -12.76 7.86
CA THR A 176 -6.37 -11.68 8.15
C THR A 176 -7.65 -12.20 8.82
N CYS A 177 -8.57 -11.32 9.24
CA CYS A 177 -9.90 -11.77 9.70
C CYS A 177 -10.78 -12.39 8.60
N THR A 178 -10.33 -12.34 7.35
CA THR A 178 -10.99 -12.97 6.20
C THR A 178 -10.23 -14.18 5.66
N GLY A 179 -9.10 -14.56 6.27
CA GLY A 179 -8.42 -15.82 5.97
C GLY A 179 -9.33 -17.02 6.22
N GLU A 180 -8.96 -18.16 5.65
CA GLU A 180 -9.79 -19.36 5.69
C GLU A 180 -10.02 -19.88 7.13
N ASN A 181 -11.19 -20.49 7.32
CA ASN A 181 -11.64 -21.01 8.60
C ASN A 181 -10.90 -22.30 8.89
N PHE A 182 -9.98 -22.29 9.86
CA PHE A 182 -9.39 -23.53 10.37
C PHE A 182 -10.36 -24.18 11.35
N ILE A 183 -11.14 -25.16 10.89
CA ILE A 183 -11.76 -26.13 11.80
C ILE A 183 -10.70 -27.21 12.04
N LEU A 184 -10.01 -27.11 13.17
CA LEU A 184 -8.88 -28.00 13.50
C LEU A 184 -9.31 -29.28 14.23
N ASP A 185 -10.54 -29.32 14.74
CA ASP A 185 -11.01 -30.42 15.57
C ASP A 185 -11.84 -31.42 14.77
N LYS A 186 -11.68 -32.71 15.09
CA LYS A 186 -12.51 -33.78 14.53
C LYS A 186 -13.93 -33.64 15.06
N LEU A 187 -14.92 -33.91 14.20
CA LEU A 187 -16.31 -34.00 14.61
C LEU A 187 -16.48 -35.06 15.72
N PRO A 188 -17.02 -34.70 16.90
CA PRO A 188 -17.22 -35.65 17.98
C PRO A 188 -18.45 -36.51 17.73
N ASN A 189 -18.47 -37.73 18.29
CA ASN A 189 -19.62 -38.62 18.23
C ASN A 189 -20.67 -38.22 19.27
N LEU A 190 -21.43 -37.16 18.96
CA LEU A 190 -22.49 -36.61 19.81
C LEU A 190 -23.84 -36.73 19.09
N SER A 191 -24.89 -37.07 19.85
CA SER A 191 -26.26 -37.24 19.32
C SER A 191 -27.18 -36.06 19.64
N SER A 192 -26.88 -35.30 20.70
CA SER A 192 -27.68 -34.15 21.12
C SER A 192 -27.34 -32.92 20.28
N ILE A 193 -28.37 -32.23 19.76
CA ILE A 193 -28.20 -30.96 19.06
C ILE A 193 -27.56 -29.91 19.97
N ASP A 194 -27.96 -29.83 21.23
CA ASP A 194 -27.43 -28.87 22.20
C ASP A 194 -25.91 -29.06 22.41
N GLU A 195 -25.47 -30.30 22.55
CA GLU A 195 -24.06 -30.63 22.74
C GLU A 195 -23.24 -30.39 21.47
N LEU A 196 -23.80 -30.72 20.30
CA LEU A 196 -23.15 -30.46 19.00
C LEU A 196 -23.00 -28.96 18.73
N ILE A 197 -24.02 -28.15 19.01
CA ILE A 197 -23.96 -26.70 18.83
C ILE A 197 -23.01 -26.07 19.86
N LEU A 198 -22.94 -26.59 21.09
CA LEU A 198 -21.96 -26.12 22.08
C LEU A 198 -20.52 -26.42 21.63
N TRP A 199 -20.25 -27.63 21.16
CA TRP A 199 -18.97 -27.99 20.58
C TRP A 199 -18.64 -27.10 19.37
N TYR A 200 -19.61 -26.88 18.48
CA TYR A 200 -19.42 -26.00 17.32
C TYR A 200 -19.11 -24.56 17.71
N ALA A 201 -19.77 -24.03 18.75
CA ALA A 201 -19.48 -22.71 19.30
C ALA A 201 -18.04 -22.61 19.85
N GLU A 202 -17.55 -23.67 20.52
CA GLU A 202 -16.15 -23.77 20.93
C GLU A 202 -15.21 -23.74 19.73
N THR A 203 -15.45 -24.57 18.72
CA THR A 203 -14.68 -24.63 17.48
C THR A 203 -14.60 -23.27 16.79
N ILE A 204 -15.73 -22.57 16.68
CA ILE A 204 -15.81 -21.23 16.08
C ILE A 204 -14.98 -20.21 16.87
N LEU A 205 -14.99 -20.26 18.21
CA LEU A 205 -14.21 -19.35 19.06
C LEU A 205 -12.72 -19.72 19.14
N SER A 206 -12.36 -20.97 18.85
CA SER A 206 -10.97 -21.47 18.87
C SER A 206 -10.20 -21.24 17.57
N GLN A 207 -10.86 -20.70 16.54
CA GLN A 207 -10.19 -20.22 15.32
C GLN A 207 -9.12 -19.16 15.64
N VAL A 208 -8.21 -18.90 14.68
CA VAL A 208 -7.24 -17.79 14.76
C VAL A 208 -7.96 -16.52 15.20
N PRO A 209 -7.63 -15.89 16.34
CA PRO A 209 -8.45 -14.80 16.83
C PRO A 209 -8.38 -13.59 15.90
N CYS A 210 -9.49 -12.86 15.76
CA CYS A 210 -9.45 -11.49 15.24
C CYS A 210 -9.06 -10.52 16.37
N MET A 211 -8.75 -9.26 16.03
CA MET A 211 -8.35 -8.24 17.01
C MET A 211 -9.47 -7.77 17.95
N ARG A 212 -10.67 -8.35 17.87
CA ARG A 212 -11.75 -8.14 18.85
C ARG A 212 -11.75 -9.14 19.98
N MET A 213 -11.08 -10.27 19.81
CA MET A 213 -10.92 -11.24 20.89
C MET A 213 -9.98 -10.69 21.95
N SER A 214 -10.27 -10.93 23.23
CA SER A 214 -9.46 -10.46 24.35
C SER A 214 -8.12 -11.17 24.43
N ASN A 215 -8.03 -12.39 23.90
CA ASN A 215 -6.79 -13.15 23.82
C ASN A 215 -6.39 -13.31 22.35
N ILE A 216 -5.34 -12.60 21.96
CA ILE A 216 -4.76 -12.62 20.61
C ILE A 216 -3.41 -13.35 20.54
N SER A 217 -2.98 -13.99 21.63
CA SER A 217 -1.65 -14.61 21.74
C SER A 217 -1.38 -15.67 20.67
N TYR A 218 -2.42 -16.35 20.18
CA TYR A 218 -2.29 -17.31 19.09
C TYR A 218 -1.84 -16.67 17.77
N ARG A 219 -2.20 -15.39 17.52
CA ARG A 219 -1.72 -14.65 16.34
C ARG A 219 -0.21 -14.44 16.40
N GLU A 220 0.32 -14.05 17.55
CA GLU A 220 1.77 -13.89 17.75
C GLU A 220 2.50 -15.23 17.55
N LYS A 221 1.95 -16.33 18.09
CA LYS A 221 2.53 -17.68 17.91
C LYS A 221 2.60 -18.10 16.44
N LEU A 222 1.55 -17.87 15.67
CA LEU A 222 1.52 -18.18 14.22
C LEU A 222 2.59 -17.43 13.43
N ILE A 223 2.92 -16.20 13.84
CA ILE A 223 3.97 -15.42 13.17
C ILE A 223 5.35 -16.01 13.48
N LEU A 224 5.56 -16.43 14.73
CA LEU A 224 6.85 -16.96 15.18
C LEU A 224 7.09 -18.42 14.80
N SER A 225 6.04 -19.20 14.54
CA SER A 225 6.13 -20.63 14.25
C SER A 225 6.31 -20.99 12.77
N ASN A 226 6.17 -20.02 11.86
CA ASN A 226 6.23 -20.23 10.42
C ASN A 226 7.53 -19.63 9.83
N ASP A 227 8.07 -20.24 8.78
CA ASP A 227 9.22 -19.70 8.04
C ASP A 227 8.80 -18.54 7.12
N ILE A 228 8.46 -17.41 7.73
CA ILE A 228 7.94 -16.21 7.06
C ILE A 228 9.11 -15.29 6.67
N SER A 229 9.25 -15.04 5.37
CA SER A 229 10.30 -14.15 4.84
C SER A 229 9.96 -12.65 4.96
N GLY A 230 8.68 -12.31 5.06
CA GLY A 230 8.21 -10.93 5.18
C GLY A 230 6.72 -10.85 5.49
N ILE A 231 6.31 -9.75 6.11
CA ILE A 231 4.93 -9.53 6.52
C ILE A 231 4.35 -8.31 5.80
N ILE A 232 3.19 -8.48 5.18
CA ILE A 232 2.35 -7.37 4.76
C ILE A 232 1.22 -7.26 5.79
N TYR A 233 1.19 -6.16 6.52
CA TYR A 233 0.18 -5.90 7.55
C TYR A 233 -0.86 -4.93 7.02
N ASN A 234 -2.06 -5.43 6.74
CA ASN A 234 -3.16 -4.63 6.23
C ASN A 234 -3.99 -4.02 7.37
N THR A 235 -4.38 -2.77 7.20
CA THR A 235 -5.37 -2.08 8.02
C THR A 235 -6.46 -1.56 7.11
N VAL A 236 -7.72 -1.64 7.52
CA VAL A 236 -8.81 -1.00 6.79
C VAL A 236 -8.93 0.42 7.29
N LYS A 237 -9.08 1.40 6.40
CA LYS A 237 -9.26 2.80 6.76
C LYS A 237 -10.45 2.94 7.72
N PHE A 238 -10.23 3.64 8.84
CA PHE A 238 -11.17 3.77 9.95
C PHE A 238 -11.55 2.45 10.65
N CYS A 239 -10.66 1.45 10.63
CA CYS A 239 -10.76 0.29 11.49
C CYS A 239 -9.91 0.50 12.76
N ASP A 240 -10.57 0.53 13.91
CA ASP A 240 -9.91 0.90 15.17
C ASP A 240 -8.95 -0.18 15.69
N TYR A 241 -9.21 -1.45 15.38
CA TYR A 241 -8.61 -2.56 16.12
C TYR A 241 -7.23 -2.98 15.63
N TYR A 242 -7.02 -3.03 14.32
CA TYR A 242 -5.82 -3.63 13.74
C TYR A 242 -4.59 -2.72 13.81
N SER A 243 -4.76 -1.41 13.93
CA SER A 243 -3.62 -0.50 14.12
C SER A 243 -2.88 -0.73 15.45
N PHE A 244 -3.57 -1.18 16.50
CA PHE A 244 -2.95 -1.49 17.80
C PHE A 244 -2.05 -2.73 17.73
N GLU A 245 -2.49 -3.79 17.03
CA GLU A 245 -1.64 -4.98 16.85
C GLU A 245 -0.39 -4.66 16.04
N TYR A 246 -0.51 -3.89 14.96
CA TYR A 246 0.66 -3.44 14.20
C TYR A 246 1.70 -2.76 15.10
N ALA A 247 1.27 -1.82 15.95
CA ALA A 247 2.15 -1.10 16.86
C ALA A 247 2.83 -2.03 17.88
N SER A 248 2.12 -3.05 18.36
CA SER A 248 2.64 -4.06 19.29
C SER A 248 3.68 -4.97 18.61
N ILE A 249 3.40 -5.48 17.41
CA ILE A 249 4.27 -6.48 16.76
C ILE A 249 5.51 -5.87 16.10
N LYS A 250 5.43 -4.63 15.60
CA LYS A 250 6.53 -3.98 14.84
C LYS A 250 7.85 -3.97 15.61
N ASN A 251 7.79 -3.83 16.94
CA ASN A 251 8.97 -3.76 17.81
C ASN A 251 9.38 -5.11 18.41
N LYS A 252 8.56 -6.16 18.24
CA LYS A 252 8.78 -7.49 18.83
C LYS A 252 9.38 -8.51 17.85
N ILE A 253 9.25 -8.27 16.55
CA ILE A 253 9.65 -9.22 15.50
C ILE A 253 10.83 -8.68 14.70
N ASN A 254 11.76 -9.58 14.33
CA ASN A 254 12.90 -9.26 13.46
C ASN A 254 12.60 -9.51 11.97
N ILE A 255 11.33 -9.80 11.63
CA ILE A 255 10.88 -10.04 10.25
C ILE A 255 10.52 -8.70 9.61
N PRO A 256 10.97 -8.39 8.38
CA PRO A 256 10.58 -7.16 7.70
C PRO A 256 9.05 -7.06 7.57
N ILE A 257 8.50 -5.89 7.90
CA ILE A 257 7.04 -5.65 7.91
C ILE A 257 6.68 -4.39 7.12
N LEU A 258 5.73 -4.52 6.20
CA LEU A 258 5.13 -3.41 5.46
C LEU A 258 3.70 -3.15 5.96
N LYS A 259 3.43 -1.97 6.51
CA LYS A 259 2.04 -1.56 6.83
C LYS A 259 1.35 -1.00 5.59
N ILE A 260 0.21 -1.55 5.23
CA ILE A 260 -0.69 -1.03 4.20
C ILE A 260 -2.02 -0.63 4.83
N GLU A 261 -2.62 0.44 4.33
CA GLU A 261 -4.01 0.79 4.62
C GLU A 261 -4.84 0.67 3.34
N THR A 262 -5.87 -0.17 3.37
CA THR A 262 -6.86 -0.29 2.29
C THR A 262 -8.08 0.57 2.59
N ASP A 263 -8.60 1.21 1.55
CA ASP A 263 -9.82 2.03 1.64
C ASP A 263 -11.04 1.34 1.01
N TYR A 264 -10.92 0.09 0.52
CA TYR A 264 -11.99 -0.65 -0.16
C TYR A 264 -12.54 0.06 -1.43
N THR A 265 -11.70 0.90 -2.07
CA THR A 265 -11.99 1.54 -3.35
C THR A 265 -11.00 1.12 -4.45
N ASN A 266 -11.37 1.32 -5.72
CA ASN A 266 -10.46 1.05 -6.84
C ASN A 266 -9.31 2.07 -6.98
N GLN A 267 -9.44 3.26 -6.38
CA GLN A 267 -8.56 4.39 -6.63
C GLN A 267 -7.14 4.22 -6.03
N SER A 268 -7.00 3.38 -5.00
CA SER A 268 -5.73 3.18 -4.27
C SER A 268 -4.82 2.09 -4.86
N LYS A 269 -5.28 1.30 -5.84
CA LYS A 269 -4.56 0.08 -6.32
C LYS A 269 -3.14 0.36 -6.81
N GLY A 270 -2.92 1.41 -7.60
CA GLY A 270 -1.59 1.72 -8.16
C GLY A 270 -0.53 2.04 -7.09
N GLN A 271 -0.93 2.79 -6.06
CA GLN A 271 -0.10 3.13 -4.92
C GLN A 271 0.27 1.88 -4.12
N LEU A 272 -0.74 1.08 -3.79
CA LEU A 272 -0.56 -0.14 -3.02
C LEU A 272 0.39 -1.10 -3.73
N LYS A 273 0.22 -1.26 -5.06
CA LYS A 273 1.10 -2.08 -5.89
C LYS A 273 2.55 -1.65 -5.80
N THR A 274 2.84 -0.37 -6.00
CA THR A 274 4.23 0.15 -5.97
C THR A 274 4.88 -0.05 -4.60
N ARG A 275 4.12 0.14 -3.50
CA ARG A 275 4.63 -0.09 -2.14
C ARG A 275 4.93 -1.57 -1.87
N ILE A 276 4.09 -2.47 -2.38
CA ILE A 276 4.32 -3.92 -2.28
C ILE A 276 5.55 -4.30 -3.10
N GLU A 277 5.65 -3.86 -4.36
CA GLU A 277 6.82 -4.13 -5.22
C GLU A 277 8.14 -3.68 -4.56
N ALA A 278 8.20 -2.46 -4.04
CA ALA A 278 9.38 -1.95 -3.32
C ALA A 278 9.73 -2.80 -2.08
N PHE A 279 8.71 -3.27 -1.35
CA PHE A 279 8.94 -4.16 -0.22
C PHE A 279 9.44 -5.54 -0.65
N ILE A 280 8.92 -6.11 -1.75
CA ILE A 280 9.40 -7.38 -2.29
C ILE A 280 10.83 -7.24 -2.82
N GLU A 281 11.16 -6.14 -3.48
CA GLU A 281 12.53 -5.82 -3.91
C GLU A 281 13.49 -5.78 -2.72
N LYS A 282 13.10 -5.12 -1.62
CA LYS A 282 13.86 -5.10 -0.36
C LYS A 282 14.11 -6.51 0.19
N LEU A 283 13.08 -7.38 0.21
CA LEU A 283 13.23 -8.76 0.66
C LEU A 283 14.19 -9.57 -0.22
N LYS A 284 14.13 -9.39 -1.55
CA LYS A 284 15.05 -10.03 -2.49
C LYS A 284 16.49 -9.52 -2.32
N GLY A 285 16.67 -8.23 -2.02
CA GLY A 285 17.97 -7.62 -1.74
C GLY A 285 18.67 -8.15 -0.49
N GLN A 286 17.92 -8.70 0.49
CA GLN A 286 18.48 -9.34 1.69
C GLN A 286 18.94 -10.79 1.47
N ARG A 287 18.56 -11.42 0.34
CA ARG A 287 19.01 -12.76 -0.05
C ARG A 287 19.66 -12.73 -1.42
N LYS A 288 20.86 -12.14 -1.52
CA LYS A 288 21.94 -12.50 -2.47
C LYS A 288 23.14 -11.55 -2.33
N THR A 289 24.02 -11.83 -1.37
CA THR A 289 25.47 -11.71 -1.61
C THR A 289 25.94 -13.06 -2.14
N ILE A 290 25.62 -13.35 -3.39
CA ILE A 290 26.36 -14.35 -4.15
C ILE A 290 27.17 -13.55 -5.14
N HIS A 291 28.46 -13.37 -4.82
CA HIS A 291 29.47 -13.04 -5.80
C HIS A 291 29.42 -14.10 -6.91
N LYS A 292 28.72 -13.81 -8.01
CA LYS A 292 28.98 -14.48 -9.27
C LYS A 292 30.05 -13.67 -9.97
N THR A 293 31.26 -14.19 -9.95
CA THR A 293 32.26 -13.91 -10.99
C THR A 293 31.62 -14.21 -12.33
N VAL A 294 31.32 -13.17 -13.09
CA VAL A 294 30.95 -13.28 -14.51
C VAL A 294 32.24 -13.43 -15.32
N PRO A 295 32.29 -14.28 -16.36
CA PRO A 295 33.50 -14.55 -17.12
C PRO A 295 33.98 -13.31 -17.89
N ASN A 296 35.30 -13.21 -18.07
CA ASN A 296 35.94 -12.30 -19.02
C ASN A 296 35.36 -12.50 -20.43
N ILE A 297 34.73 -11.46 -20.97
CA ILE A 297 34.56 -11.25 -22.41
C ILE A 297 34.98 -9.81 -22.68
N GLU A 298 35.99 -9.66 -23.54
CA GLU A 298 36.65 -8.41 -23.92
C GLU A 298 35.82 -7.57 -24.92
N ASP A 299 34.57 -7.24 -24.60
CA ASP A 299 33.80 -6.26 -25.39
C ASP A 299 33.44 -5.03 -24.53
N ASN A 300 33.63 -3.83 -25.09
CA ASN A 300 33.13 -2.59 -24.50
C ASN A 300 31.60 -2.56 -24.64
N TYR A 301 30.90 -3.13 -23.66
CA TYR A 301 29.44 -3.09 -23.60
C TYR A 301 28.95 -1.92 -22.76
N TYR A 302 27.75 -1.46 -23.07
CA TYR A 302 27.05 -0.41 -22.34
C TYR A 302 25.78 -0.96 -21.72
N VAL A 303 25.28 -0.26 -20.70
CA VAL A 303 23.96 -0.52 -20.11
C VAL A 303 23.18 0.79 -20.02
N ALA A 304 21.85 0.68 -20.01
CA ALA A 304 20.99 1.85 -19.90
C ALA A 304 20.01 1.73 -18.73
N GLY A 305 19.74 2.87 -18.11
CA GLY A 305 18.65 3.05 -17.17
C GLY A 305 17.65 4.06 -17.71
N ILE A 306 16.37 3.74 -17.62
CA ILE A 306 15.28 4.61 -18.09
C ILE A 306 14.36 4.93 -16.91
N ASP A 307 14.26 6.19 -16.53
CA ASP A 307 13.29 6.65 -15.54
C ASP A 307 12.17 7.40 -16.23
N SER A 308 10.99 6.80 -16.32
CA SER A 308 9.82 7.41 -16.94
C SER A 308 8.87 7.94 -15.86
N GLY A 309 9.11 9.19 -15.46
CA GLY A 309 8.29 9.93 -14.52
C GLY A 309 7.08 10.60 -15.17
N SER A 310 6.30 11.32 -14.37
CA SER A 310 5.06 11.98 -14.79
C SER A 310 5.25 13.25 -15.62
N THR A 311 6.44 13.84 -15.59
CA THR A 311 6.78 15.11 -16.27
C THR A 311 7.94 14.92 -17.24
N SER A 312 9.03 14.31 -16.78
CA SER A 312 10.18 13.96 -17.60
C SER A 312 10.43 12.46 -17.66
N THR A 313 11.01 12.03 -18.79
CA THR A 313 11.63 10.72 -18.95
C THR A 313 13.12 10.93 -19.13
N ASN A 314 13.90 10.26 -18.29
CA ASN A 314 15.34 10.43 -18.19
C ASN A 314 16.02 9.12 -18.60
N VAL A 315 17.12 9.19 -19.34
CA VAL A 315 17.95 8.04 -19.71
C VAL A 315 19.39 8.31 -19.33
N VAL A 316 20.06 7.29 -18.79
CA VAL A 316 21.50 7.30 -18.50
C VAL A 316 22.12 6.08 -19.15
N ILE A 317 23.22 6.28 -19.89
CA ILE A 317 24.05 5.21 -20.45
C ILE A 317 25.34 5.14 -19.64
N LEU A 318 25.65 3.95 -19.13
CA LEU A 318 26.89 3.66 -18.42
C LEU A 318 27.78 2.72 -19.22
N ASP A 319 29.09 2.90 -19.09
CA ASP A 319 30.07 1.89 -19.47
C ASP A 319 30.25 0.83 -18.37
N LYS A 320 31.11 -0.17 -18.66
CA LYS A 320 31.46 -1.24 -17.73
C LYS A 320 32.11 -0.76 -16.42
N ASP A 321 32.75 0.41 -16.45
CA ASP A 321 33.51 1.00 -15.35
C ASP A 321 32.64 1.97 -14.50
N LYS A 322 31.33 2.03 -14.78
CA LYS A 322 30.31 2.88 -14.13
C LYS A 322 30.39 4.37 -14.53
N ASN A 323 31.12 4.73 -15.57
CA ASN A 323 31.16 6.11 -16.03
C ASN A 323 29.88 6.44 -16.81
N ILE A 324 29.34 7.65 -16.58
CA ILE A 324 28.23 8.17 -17.38
C ILE A 324 28.78 8.62 -18.74
N ILE A 325 28.42 7.90 -19.79
CA ILE A 325 28.82 8.22 -21.16
C ILE A 325 27.91 9.29 -21.74
N SER A 326 26.60 9.16 -21.49
CA SER A 326 25.63 10.17 -21.86
C SER A 326 24.37 10.06 -21.00
N TYR A 327 23.60 11.14 -21.01
CA TYR A 327 22.23 11.14 -20.50
C TYR A 327 21.32 11.98 -21.39
N SER A 328 20.02 11.71 -21.28
CA SER A 328 18.96 12.48 -21.92
C SER A 328 17.84 12.75 -20.94
N ILE A 329 17.23 13.93 -21.06
CA ILE A 329 16.06 14.35 -20.29
C ILE A 329 15.08 14.91 -21.31
N VAL A 330 13.92 14.27 -21.44
CA VAL A 330 12.87 14.71 -22.37
C VAL A 330 11.53 14.77 -21.65
N SER A 331 10.56 15.50 -22.18
CA SER A 331 9.19 15.43 -21.64
C SER A 331 8.60 14.04 -21.87
N THR A 332 7.99 13.44 -20.84
CA THR A 332 7.36 12.11 -20.96
C THR A 332 6.23 12.09 -22.00
N GLY A 333 5.51 13.21 -22.13
CA GLY A 333 4.35 13.33 -23.02
C GLY A 333 3.17 12.41 -22.64
N ALA A 334 2.18 12.31 -23.52
CA ALA A 334 0.95 11.55 -23.27
C ALA A 334 1.15 10.02 -23.26
N LYS A 335 2.23 9.51 -23.86
CA LYS A 335 2.54 8.07 -23.95
C LYS A 335 3.98 7.84 -23.52
N SER A 336 4.17 7.28 -22.32
CA SER A 336 5.49 7.04 -21.72
C SER A 336 6.45 6.27 -22.63
N ILE A 337 5.94 5.32 -23.43
CA ILE A 337 6.76 4.56 -24.39
C ILE A 337 7.43 5.44 -25.46
N HIS A 338 6.76 6.53 -25.90
CA HIS A 338 7.33 7.44 -26.89
C HIS A 338 8.42 8.29 -26.24
N GLY A 339 8.14 8.87 -25.07
CA GLY A 339 9.13 9.61 -24.29
C GLY A 339 10.38 8.76 -24.00
N ALA A 340 10.19 7.49 -23.59
CA ALA A 340 11.29 6.56 -23.34
C ALA A 340 12.12 6.25 -24.59
N LYS A 341 11.48 6.04 -25.75
CA LYS A 341 12.21 5.83 -27.02
C LYS A 341 12.98 7.08 -27.43
N THR A 342 12.35 8.24 -27.39
CA THR A 342 12.99 9.51 -27.76
C THR A 342 14.19 9.82 -26.85
N ALA A 343 14.04 9.63 -25.54
CA ALA A 343 15.14 9.82 -24.58
C ALA A 343 16.29 8.83 -24.83
N LEU A 344 15.97 7.56 -25.11
CA LEU A 344 16.98 6.55 -25.41
C LEU A 344 17.73 6.86 -26.71
N ASP A 345 17.01 7.19 -27.78
CA ASP A 345 17.62 7.53 -29.07
C ASP A 345 18.50 8.78 -28.97
N ASP A 346 18.11 9.79 -28.17
CA ASP A 346 18.92 10.97 -27.91
C ASP A 346 20.18 10.65 -27.10
N ALA A 347 20.06 9.84 -26.05
CA ALA A 347 21.20 9.38 -25.25
C ALA A 347 22.19 8.56 -26.09
N LEU A 348 21.71 7.65 -26.94
CA LEU A 348 22.54 6.84 -27.85
C LEU A 348 23.29 7.72 -28.85
N LYS A 349 22.62 8.72 -29.43
CA LYS A 349 23.25 9.69 -30.34
C LYS A 349 24.36 10.48 -29.64
N LYS A 350 24.12 10.99 -28.43
CA LYS A 350 25.11 11.72 -27.62
C LYS A 350 26.30 10.86 -27.21
N ALA A 351 26.07 9.57 -26.96
CA ALA A 351 27.11 8.61 -26.63
C ALA A 351 27.92 8.14 -27.85
N HIS A 352 27.42 8.36 -29.08
CA HIS A 352 27.93 7.73 -30.29
C HIS A 352 27.93 6.19 -30.20
N VAL A 353 26.87 5.62 -29.63
CA VAL A 353 26.72 4.17 -29.35
C VAL A 353 25.51 3.61 -30.09
N SER A 354 25.61 2.39 -30.62
CA SER A 354 24.48 1.69 -31.24
C SER A 354 23.59 1.06 -30.16
N LYS A 355 22.30 0.88 -30.47
CA LYS A 355 21.40 0.16 -29.56
C LYS A 355 21.85 -1.28 -29.31
N ASP A 356 22.50 -1.91 -30.29
CA ASP A 356 23.00 -3.29 -30.18
C ASP A 356 24.17 -3.41 -29.18
N ASP A 357 24.85 -2.31 -28.85
CA ASP A 357 25.91 -2.27 -27.84
C ASP A 357 25.36 -2.18 -26.41
N ILE A 358 24.04 -1.96 -26.26
CA ILE A 358 23.36 -1.90 -24.96
C ILE A 358 22.97 -3.32 -24.53
N LYS A 359 23.75 -3.89 -23.61
CA LYS A 359 23.57 -5.26 -23.13
C LYS A 359 22.30 -5.43 -22.30
N TYR A 360 21.96 -4.43 -21.49
CA TYR A 360 20.84 -4.52 -20.56
C TYR A 360 20.22 -3.15 -20.28
N ILE A 361 18.89 -3.12 -20.22
CA ILE A 361 18.08 -1.94 -19.94
C ILE A 361 17.18 -2.21 -18.74
N VAL A 362 17.30 -1.38 -17.71
CA VAL A 362 16.36 -1.37 -16.58
C VAL A 362 15.48 -0.14 -16.67
N SER A 363 14.18 -0.29 -16.46
CA SER A 363 13.26 0.84 -16.38
C SER A 363 12.67 1.08 -14.99
N THR A 364 12.41 2.35 -14.68
CA THR A 364 11.89 2.83 -13.40
C THR A 364 10.91 4.00 -13.59
N GLY A 365 10.37 4.52 -12.49
CA GLY A 365 9.31 5.53 -12.49
C GLY A 365 7.93 4.93 -12.76
N TYR A 366 6.89 5.78 -12.77
CA TYR A 366 5.49 5.37 -13.01
C TYR A 366 5.28 4.71 -14.38
N GLY A 367 6.00 5.18 -15.39
CA GLY A 367 5.89 4.69 -16.76
C GLY A 367 6.57 3.35 -17.02
N ARG A 368 7.35 2.81 -16.07
CA ARG A 368 8.21 1.61 -16.25
C ARG A 368 7.49 0.40 -16.84
N VAL A 369 6.26 0.15 -16.40
CA VAL A 369 5.46 -1.01 -16.86
C VAL A 369 5.05 -0.92 -18.33
N ASN A 370 5.14 0.27 -18.93
CA ASN A 370 4.76 0.55 -20.32
C ASN A 370 5.99 0.65 -21.25
N ILE A 371 7.14 0.13 -20.83
CA ILE A 371 8.41 0.17 -21.58
C ILE A 371 8.81 -1.27 -21.95
N PRO A 372 8.20 -1.88 -22.99
CA PRO A 372 8.36 -3.31 -23.29
C PRO A 372 9.75 -3.68 -23.82
N PHE A 373 10.59 -2.69 -24.15
CA PHE A 373 11.96 -2.89 -24.57
C PHE A 373 12.97 -2.81 -23.42
N ALA A 374 12.51 -2.56 -22.18
CA ALA A 374 13.33 -2.74 -20.99
C ALA A 374 13.38 -4.23 -20.63
N ASN A 375 14.54 -4.71 -20.20
CA ASN A 375 14.73 -6.10 -19.79
C ASN A 375 14.17 -6.38 -18.39
N GLU A 376 14.13 -5.37 -17.52
CA GLU A 376 13.64 -5.47 -16.14
C GLU A 376 13.07 -4.13 -15.67
N ASN A 377 12.10 -4.20 -14.75
CA ASN A 377 11.46 -3.04 -14.16
C ASN A 377 11.74 -3.00 -12.66
N ILE A 378 12.23 -1.87 -12.16
CA ILE A 378 12.56 -1.67 -10.74
C ILE A 378 11.90 -0.39 -10.23
N THR A 379 11.48 -0.36 -8.97
CA THR A 379 10.89 0.85 -8.39
C THR A 379 11.87 2.02 -8.29
N GLU A 380 11.34 3.24 -8.42
CA GLU A 380 12.15 4.46 -8.35
C GLU A 380 12.76 4.66 -6.96
N ILE A 381 12.12 4.12 -5.91
CA ILE A 381 12.65 4.12 -4.54
C ILE A 381 14.00 3.39 -4.50
N THR A 382 14.07 2.20 -5.11
CA THR A 382 15.30 1.41 -5.23
C THR A 382 16.34 2.13 -6.09
N CYS A 383 15.94 2.66 -7.24
CA CYS A 383 16.86 3.35 -8.13
C CYS A 383 17.45 4.63 -7.50
N HIS A 384 16.63 5.51 -6.94
CA HIS A 384 17.12 6.74 -6.27
C HIS A 384 18.01 6.43 -5.06
N GLY A 385 17.69 5.40 -4.27
CA GLY A 385 18.53 4.96 -3.16
C GLY A 385 19.92 4.49 -3.63
N ILE A 386 19.98 3.67 -4.68
CA ILE A 386 21.24 3.17 -5.27
C ILE A 386 22.06 4.32 -5.86
N ALA A 387 21.42 5.23 -6.61
CA ALA A 387 22.10 6.37 -7.19
C ALA A 387 22.68 7.30 -6.12
N ALA A 388 21.92 7.57 -5.04
CA ALA A 388 22.37 8.41 -3.95
C ALA A 388 23.60 7.83 -3.23
N HIS A 389 23.57 6.53 -2.92
CA HIS A 389 24.71 5.86 -2.29
C HIS A 389 25.94 5.80 -3.21
N TYR A 390 25.73 5.61 -4.52
CA TYR A 390 26.81 5.63 -5.51
C TYR A 390 27.47 7.01 -5.62
N LEU A 391 26.68 8.09 -5.66
CA LEU A 391 27.16 9.46 -5.79
C LEU A 391 27.81 9.98 -4.50
N ASN A 392 27.29 9.57 -3.33
CA ASN A 392 27.87 9.90 -2.03
C ASN A 392 27.58 8.78 -1.01
N PRO A 393 28.56 7.93 -0.68
CA PRO A 393 28.40 6.82 0.25
C PRO A 393 27.99 7.22 1.68
N SER A 394 28.18 8.49 2.06
CA SER A 394 27.81 9.00 3.38
C SER A 394 26.31 9.30 3.51
N VAL A 395 25.57 9.37 2.40
CA VAL A 395 24.13 9.67 2.40
C VAL A 395 23.36 8.57 3.14
N ARG A 396 22.50 8.99 4.06
CA ARG A 396 21.58 8.11 4.79
C ARG A 396 20.12 8.44 4.54
N THR A 397 19.82 9.63 4.03
CA THR A 397 18.46 10.06 3.75
C THR A 397 18.37 10.74 2.39
N VAL A 398 17.56 10.19 1.50
CA VAL A 398 17.29 10.74 0.17
C VAL A 398 15.93 11.43 0.19
N ILE A 399 15.88 12.67 -0.28
CA ILE A 399 14.68 13.50 -0.42
C ILE A 399 14.43 13.68 -1.92
N ASP A 400 13.50 12.92 -2.47
CA ASP A 400 13.14 13.01 -3.88
C ASP A 400 11.89 13.88 -4.05
N ILE A 401 11.99 14.93 -4.84
CA ILE A 401 10.83 15.77 -5.21
C ILE A 401 10.70 15.78 -6.72
N GLY A 402 9.78 14.94 -7.20
CA GLY A 402 9.45 14.79 -8.60
C GLY A 402 8.40 15.79 -9.07
N GLY A 403 7.85 15.53 -10.26
CA GLY A 403 6.81 16.38 -10.86
C GLY A 403 5.46 16.28 -10.15
N GLN A 404 5.03 15.09 -9.75
CA GLN A 404 3.69 14.85 -9.18
C GLN A 404 3.70 14.22 -7.79
N ASP A 405 4.85 13.72 -7.33
CA ASP A 405 4.98 13.09 -6.03
C ASP A 405 6.29 13.50 -5.35
N SER A 406 6.43 13.11 -4.10
CA SER A 406 7.66 13.28 -3.34
C SER A 406 7.89 12.11 -2.41
N LYS A 407 9.16 11.80 -2.16
CA LYS A 407 9.59 10.60 -1.44
C LYS A 407 10.71 10.94 -0.48
N VAL A 408 10.73 10.20 0.62
CA VAL A 408 11.85 10.16 1.56
C VAL A 408 12.28 8.71 1.68
N ILE A 409 13.57 8.46 1.47
CA ILE A 409 14.16 7.12 1.44
C ILE A 409 15.30 7.09 2.46
N LYS A 410 15.19 6.22 3.46
CA LYS A 410 16.24 6.01 4.46
C LYS A 410 17.09 4.82 4.05
N LEU A 411 18.40 5.01 4.02
CA LEU A 411 19.40 4.02 3.64
C LEU A 411 20.13 3.48 4.88
N ASP A 412 20.57 2.22 4.79
CA ASP A 412 21.54 1.65 5.74
C ASP A 412 23.00 1.97 5.31
N ASP A 413 23.97 1.47 6.08
CA ASP A 413 25.39 1.74 5.81
C ASP A 413 25.91 1.14 4.51
N ASN A 414 25.22 0.14 3.97
CA ASN A 414 25.54 -0.52 2.71
C ASN A 414 24.75 0.06 1.53
N GLY A 415 23.96 1.12 1.75
CA GLY A 415 23.13 1.75 0.73
C GLY A 415 21.82 0.99 0.43
N ASN A 416 21.42 0.01 1.26
CA ASN A 416 20.13 -0.66 1.10
C ASN A 416 19.00 0.19 1.70
N ILE A 417 17.79 0.04 1.15
CA ILE A 417 16.61 0.75 1.65
C ILE A 417 16.18 0.17 3.00
N LYS A 418 16.36 0.98 4.05
CA LYS A 418 15.91 0.67 5.41
C LYS A 418 14.43 0.96 5.58
N ASP A 419 13.97 2.14 5.17
CA ASP A 419 12.57 2.57 5.28
C ASP A 419 12.28 3.68 4.25
N PHE A 420 11.00 3.94 3.95
CA PHE A 420 10.61 5.00 3.03
C PHE A 420 9.19 5.52 3.29
N ALA A 421 8.93 6.76 2.87
CA ALA A 421 7.59 7.35 2.81
C ALA A 421 7.42 8.12 1.50
N MET A 422 6.19 8.16 0.99
CA MET A 422 5.85 8.89 -0.23
C MET A 422 4.53 9.64 -0.08
N ASN A 423 4.37 10.70 -0.87
CA ASN A 423 3.12 11.43 -1.06
C ASN A 423 2.81 11.50 -2.55
N ASP A 424 1.77 10.79 -3.00
CA ASP A 424 1.43 10.56 -4.40
C ASP A 424 0.06 11.11 -4.83
N LYS A 425 -0.72 11.63 -3.88
CA LYS A 425 -2.08 12.15 -4.14
C LYS A 425 -2.15 13.68 -4.16
N CYS A 426 -1.04 14.38 -3.93
CA CYS A 426 -1.04 15.82 -3.78
C CYS A 426 0.08 16.46 -4.60
N ALA A 427 -0.29 17.16 -5.67
CA ALA A 427 0.65 17.99 -6.43
C ALA A 427 1.26 19.12 -5.57
N ALA A 428 0.57 19.49 -4.48
CA ALA A 428 1.03 20.57 -3.62
C ALA A 428 2.25 20.12 -2.82
N GLY A 429 3.43 20.64 -3.17
CA GLY A 429 4.71 20.15 -2.65
C GLY A 429 5.67 19.61 -3.72
N THR A 430 5.26 19.59 -5.00
CA THR A 430 6.02 18.96 -6.09
C THR A 430 6.36 19.96 -7.20
N GLY A 431 7.11 19.51 -8.22
CA GLY A 431 7.47 20.37 -9.36
C GLY A 431 6.26 20.96 -10.09
N ARG A 432 5.17 20.19 -10.24
CA ARG A 432 3.94 20.68 -10.90
C ARG A 432 3.25 21.80 -10.12
N PHE A 433 3.41 21.85 -8.80
CA PHE A 433 2.95 22.99 -8.01
C PHE A 433 3.76 24.23 -8.33
N LEU A 434 5.09 24.13 -8.36
CA LEU A 434 5.96 25.25 -8.76
C LEU A 434 5.67 25.72 -10.19
N ASP A 435 5.50 24.80 -11.15
CA ASP A 435 5.12 25.15 -12.53
C ASP A 435 3.83 25.97 -12.60
N MET A 436 2.84 25.61 -11.80
CA MET A 436 1.56 26.29 -11.77
C MET A 436 1.69 27.69 -11.14
N MET A 437 2.40 27.80 -10.02
CA MET A 437 2.65 29.09 -9.37
C MET A 437 3.51 30.02 -10.23
N ALA A 438 4.50 29.48 -10.96
CA ALA A 438 5.32 30.24 -11.89
C ALA A 438 4.46 30.87 -13.00
N ARG A 439 3.47 30.13 -13.53
CA ARG A 439 2.50 30.67 -14.50
C ARG A 439 1.62 31.76 -13.89
N THR A 440 1.10 31.56 -12.68
CA THR A 440 0.29 32.57 -11.97
C THR A 440 1.09 33.86 -11.73
N LEU A 441 2.37 33.75 -11.39
CA LEU A 441 3.29 34.88 -11.17
C LEU A 441 3.90 35.43 -12.47
N GLN A 442 3.60 34.80 -13.61
CA GLN A 442 4.15 35.12 -14.93
C GLN A 442 5.67 35.21 -14.94
N ILE A 443 6.33 34.20 -14.36
CA ILE A 443 7.79 34.09 -14.26
C ILE A 443 8.25 32.73 -14.80
N ASN A 444 9.46 32.66 -15.32
CA ASN A 444 10.05 31.37 -15.70
C ASN A 444 10.40 30.56 -14.44
N ILE A 445 10.23 29.24 -14.46
CA ILE A 445 10.60 28.37 -13.33
C ILE A 445 12.08 28.44 -12.96
N ASP A 446 12.97 28.64 -13.94
CA ASP A 446 14.42 28.77 -13.71
C ASP A 446 14.76 30.08 -13.00
N GLU A 447 13.97 31.13 -13.25
CA GLU A 447 14.09 32.43 -12.60
C GLU A 447 13.48 32.37 -11.19
N MET A 448 12.31 31.75 -11.05
CA MET A 448 11.63 31.51 -9.77
C MET A 448 12.54 30.78 -8.76
N SER A 449 13.40 29.88 -9.22
CA SER A 449 14.39 29.17 -8.40
C SER A 449 15.30 30.11 -7.59
N LYS A 450 15.63 31.28 -8.13
CA LYS A 450 16.55 32.26 -7.55
C LYS A 450 15.82 33.44 -6.91
N GLU A 451 14.70 33.86 -7.49
CA GLU A 451 13.96 35.05 -7.07
C GLU A 451 13.54 35.01 -5.60
N GLY A 452 13.08 33.84 -5.13
CA GLY A 452 12.68 33.65 -3.72
C GLY A 452 13.82 33.67 -2.70
N LEU A 453 15.08 33.86 -3.12
CA LEU A 453 16.21 34.07 -2.23
C LEU A 453 16.37 35.54 -1.80
N HIS A 454 15.73 36.46 -2.52
CA HIS A 454 15.86 37.92 -2.33
C HIS A 454 14.66 38.54 -1.60
N TRP A 455 13.98 37.75 -0.78
CA TRP A 455 12.80 38.18 -0.03
C TRP A 455 13.15 39.12 1.14
N SER A 456 12.17 39.92 1.54
CA SER A 456 12.21 40.89 2.63
C SER A 456 11.05 40.74 3.62
N GLU A 457 9.89 40.25 3.16
CA GLU A 457 8.73 39.93 3.98
C GLU A 457 8.50 38.41 4.03
N ASP A 458 8.37 37.85 5.24
CA ASP A 458 8.07 36.42 5.44
C ASP A 458 6.56 36.16 5.26
N LEU A 459 6.15 35.94 4.01
CA LEU A 459 4.78 35.57 3.66
C LEU A 459 4.53 34.09 3.87
N LYS A 460 3.45 33.74 4.58
CA LYS A 460 3.06 32.35 4.82
C LYS A 460 1.93 31.92 3.90
N ILE A 461 2.21 30.93 3.06
CA ILE A 461 1.19 30.24 2.25
C ILE A 461 0.59 29.10 3.06
N THR A 462 -0.65 29.30 3.50
CA THR A 462 -1.34 28.42 4.45
C THR A 462 -2.08 27.26 3.78
N ASN A 463 -2.46 27.40 2.51
CA ASN A 463 -3.27 26.41 1.85
C ASN A 463 -2.48 25.17 1.39
N MET A 464 -2.98 24.01 1.81
CA MET A 464 -2.36 22.71 1.51
C MET A 464 -2.68 22.20 0.10
N CYS A 465 -3.73 22.71 -0.55
CA CYS A 465 -4.18 22.31 -1.89
C CYS A 465 -3.65 23.29 -2.94
N THR A 466 -3.16 22.78 -4.07
CA THR A 466 -2.63 23.58 -5.19
C THR A 466 -3.62 24.64 -5.70
N VAL A 467 -4.92 24.32 -5.79
CA VAL A 467 -5.96 25.24 -6.28
C VAL A 467 -6.20 26.40 -5.31
N PHE A 468 -6.24 26.10 -4.00
CA PHE A 468 -6.42 27.15 -3.00
C PHE A 468 -5.16 27.98 -2.81
N ALA A 469 -3.98 27.37 -2.92
CA ALA A 469 -2.71 28.09 -2.92
C ALA A 469 -2.59 29.05 -4.11
N GLU A 470 -3.08 28.69 -5.30
CA GLU A 470 -3.16 29.62 -6.43
C GLU A 470 -4.04 30.83 -6.08
N SER A 471 -5.21 30.60 -5.48
CA SER A 471 -6.12 31.69 -5.09
C SER A 471 -5.50 32.61 -4.03
N GLU A 472 -4.75 32.02 -3.08
CA GLU A 472 -3.98 32.76 -2.07
C GLU A 472 -2.88 33.60 -2.72
N VAL A 473 -2.12 33.04 -3.66
CA VAL A 473 -1.10 33.77 -4.43
C VAL A 473 -1.73 34.92 -5.23
N VAL A 474 -2.85 34.70 -5.91
CA VAL A 474 -3.57 35.76 -6.64
C VAL A 474 -4.01 36.89 -5.69
N SER A 475 -4.43 36.56 -4.48
CA SER A 475 -4.82 37.54 -3.47
C SER A 475 -3.62 38.38 -3.02
N LEU A 476 -2.47 37.74 -2.75
CA LEU A 476 -1.22 38.43 -2.40
C LEU A 476 -0.72 39.35 -3.53
N ILE A 477 -0.88 38.93 -4.79
CA ILE A 477 -0.60 39.80 -5.95
C ILE A 477 -1.53 41.02 -5.95
N ALA A 478 -2.83 40.83 -5.69
CA ALA A 478 -3.80 41.93 -5.64
C ALA A 478 -3.52 42.91 -4.47
N GLU A 479 -2.91 42.43 -3.40
CA GLU A 479 -2.41 43.22 -2.28
C GLU A 479 -1.08 43.95 -2.57
N ASN A 480 -0.54 43.82 -3.79
CA ASN A 480 0.76 44.36 -4.22
C ASN A 480 1.94 43.85 -3.39
N LYS A 481 1.90 42.59 -2.96
CA LYS A 481 3.07 41.93 -2.37
C LYS A 481 4.13 41.64 -3.42
N GLU A 482 5.40 41.77 -3.02
CA GLU A 482 6.53 41.52 -3.92
C GLU A 482 6.62 40.05 -4.33
N LYS A 483 7.01 39.81 -5.58
CA LYS A 483 7.08 38.44 -6.13
C LYS A 483 8.08 37.58 -5.36
N CYS A 484 9.23 38.14 -4.98
CA CYS A 484 10.26 37.41 -4.23
C CYS A 484 9.74 36.91 -2.87
N ASP A 485 8.93 37.71 -2.18
CA ASP A 485 8.30 37.35 -0.89
C ASP A 485 7.27 36.22 -1.07
N ILE A 486 6.44 36.31 -2.11
CA ILE A 486 5.47 35.24 -2.42
C ILE A 486 6.20 33.94 -2.75
N ILE A 487 7.26 33.99 -3.57
CA ILE A 487 8.05 32.82 -3.96
C ILE A 487 8.76 32.22 -2.73
N HIS A 488 9.24 33.05 -1.81
CA HIS A 488 9.78 32.57 -0.53
C HIS A 488 8.74 31.76 0.26
N GLY A 489 7.52 32.30 0.42
CA GLY A 489 6.42 31.59 1.08
C GLY A 489 6.05 30.26 0.42
N LEU A 490 6.09 30.20 -0.91
CA LEU A 490 5.88 28.97 -1.68
C LEU A 490 6.99 27.94 -1.42
N ASN A 491 8.26 28.38 -1.43
CA ASN A 491 9.41 27.53 -1.13
C ASN A 491 9.34 26.97 0.30
N ASP A 492 8.98 27.81 1.28
CA ASP A 492 8.81 27.41 2.68
C ASP A 492 7.68 26.39 2.87
N SER A 493 6.57 26.58 2.14
CA SER A 493 5.42 25.65 2.15
C SER A 493 5.84 24.26 1.65
N ILE A 494 6.60 24.17 0.55
CA ILE A 494 7.14 22.91 0.03
C ILE A 494 8.10 22.27 1.05
N ALA A 495 9.04 23.06 1.60
CA ALA A 495 10.00 22.56 2.58
C ALA A 495 9.31 22.03 3.85
N SER A 496 8.27 22.70 4.33
CA SER A 496 7.48 22.26 5.49
C SER A 496 6.79 20.92 5.24
N LYS A 497 6.22 20.71 4.05
CA LYS A 497 5.60 19.43 3.67
C LYS A 497 6.61 18.30 3.61
N MET A 498 7.78 18.56 3.04
CA MET A 498 8.85 17.57 2.97
C MET A 498 9.40 17.22 4.34
N LEU A 499 9.52 18.20 5.25
CA LEU A 499 9.90 17.93 6.64
C LEU A 499 8.87 17.03 7.35
N SER A 500 7.56 17.28 7.13
CA SER A 500 6.51 16.41 7.66
C SER A 500 6.59 14.98 7.10
N LEU A 501 6.96 14.82 5.83
CA LEU A 501 7.16 13.49 5.23
C LEU A 501 8.41 12.81 5.79
N LEU A 502 9.49 13.57 5.97
CA LEU A 502 10.76 13.13 6.53
C LEU A 502 10.61 12.57 7.95
N ASN A 503 9.86 13.28 8.81
CA ASN A 503 9.64 12.90 10.21
C ASN A 503 8.94 11.54 10.36
N ARG A 504 8.29 11.01 9.31
CA ARG A 504 7.65 9.69 9.33
C ARG A 504 8.64 8.53 9.18
N VAL A 505 9.80 8.78 8.59
CA VAL A 505 10.86 7.79 8.30
C VAL A 505 12.05 7.97 9.25
N GLY A 506 12.30 9.22 9.65
CA GLY A 506 13.42 9.65 10.49
C GLY A 506 14.35 10.60 9.75
N ASN A 507 14.98 11.50 10.50
CA ASN A 507 15.80 12.62 10.02
C ASN A 507 17.28 12.46 10.45
N GLU A 508 17.93 11.37 10.02
CA GLU A 508 19.28 11.02 10.48
C GLU A 508 20.28 10.94 9.31
N GLY A 509 21.53 11.32 9.62
CA GLY A 509 22.68 11.23 8.71
C GLY A 509 22.71 12.28 7.60
N ALA A 510 23.57 12.08 6.61
CA ALA A 510 23.71 13.03 5.51
C ALA A 510 22.52 12.95 4.55
N TYR A 511 22.03 14.11 4.14
CA TYR A 511 20.89 14.26 3.24
C TYR A 511 21.35 14.44 1.80
N MET A 512 20.62 13.83 0.86
CA MET A 512 20.72 14.12 -0.56
C MET A 512 19.35 14.47 -1.11
N MET A 513 19.27 15.47 -1.99
CA MET A 513 18.03 15.80 -2.69
C MET A 513 18.13 15.42 -4.17
N THR A 514 17.10 14.74 -4.67
CA THR A 514 16.99 14.29 -6.08
C THR A 514 15.70 14.78 -6.72
N GLY A 515 15.59 14.61 -8.04
CA GLY A 515 14.43 15.03 -8.81
C GLY A 515 14.52 16.46 -9.32
N GLY A 516 13.53 16.89 -10.09
CA GLY A 516 13.55 18.18 -10.78
C GLY A 516 13.58 19.40 -9.86
N VAL A 517 12.92 19.32 -8.70
CA VAL A 517 12.86 20.43 -7.76
C VAL A 517 14.18 20.64 -7.01
N ALA A 518 15.13 19.69 -7.07
CA ALA A 518 16.46 19.89 -6.51
C ALA A 518 17.25 21.01 -7.23
N LYS A 519 16.83 21.41 -8.44
CA LYS A 519 17.35 22.59 -9.16
C LYS A 519 16.77 23.92 -8.66
N ASN A 520 15.74 23.89 -7.82
CA ASN A 520 15.16 25.07 -7.21
C ASN A 520 15.95 25.46 -5.94
N LEU A 521 16.82 26.47 -6.06
CA LEU A 521 17.72 26.89 -4.99
C LEU A 521 16.96 27.43 -3.78
N GLY A 522 15.83 28.10 -3.99
CA GLY A 522 14.93 28.56 -2.93
C GLY A 522 14.37 27.42 -2.08
N VAL A 523 13.85 26.35 -2.72
CA VAL A 523 13.35 25.16 -2.01
C VAL A 523 14.48 24.46 -1.26
N VAL A 524 15.64 24.27 -1.90
CA VAL A 524 16.83 23.67 -1.27
C VAL A 524 17.21 24.47 -0.02
N LYS A 525 17.29 25.80 -0.13
CA LYS A 525 17.67 26.67 0.98
C LYS A 525 16.66 26.63 2.13
N ALA A 526 15.37 26.62 1.81
CA ALA A 526 14.31 26.49 2.81
C ALA A 526 14.38 25.13 3.53
N LEU A 527 14.65 24.04 2.79
CA LEU A 527 14.86 22.71 3.37
C LEU A 527 16.11 22.66 4.26
N GLU A 528 17.26 23.14 3.80
CA GLU A 528 18.49 23.20 4.60
C GLU A 528 18.27 23.95 5.92
N THR A 529 17.54 25.07 5.86
CA THR A 529 17.22 25.90 7.03
C THR A 529 16.36 25.13 8.03
N LYS A 530 15.32 24.44 7.57
CA LYS A 530 14.44 23.63 8.45
C LYS A 530 15.11 22.38 8.99
N LEU A 531 16.01 21.76 8.23
CA LEU A 531 16.77 20.58 8.65
C LEU A 531 17.93 20.92 9.57
N ASN A 532 18.34 22.19 9.63
CA ASN A 532 19.58 22.63 10.25
C ASN A 532 20.79 21.79 9.78
N SER A 533 20.80 21.44 8.49
CA SER A 533 21.81 20.59 7.87
C SER A 533 21.96 20.93 6.39
N LYS A 534 23.16 20.72 5.86
CA LYS A 534 23.40 20.79 4.43
C LYS A 534 22.81 19.60 3.69
N ILE A 535 22.39 19.85 2.45
CA ILE A 535 21.88 18.84 1.53
C ILE A 535 22.88 18.67 0.41
N PHE A 536 23.29 17.43 0.16
CA PHE A 536 24.09 17.10 -1.01
C PHE A 536 23.22 17.11 -2.27
N ILE A 537 23.69 17.81 -3.30
CA ILE A 537 23.04 17.89 -4.61
C ILE A 537 24.11 17.55 -5.64
N CYS A 538 23.86 16.53 -6.45
CA CYS A 538 24.73 16.18 -7.56
C CYS A 538 24.52 17.13 -8.75
N GLU A 539 25.45 17.12 -9.70
CA GLU A 539 25.43 18.01 -10.86
C GLU A 539 24.10 17.97 -11.63
N GLU A 540 23.58 16.78 -11.90
CA GLU A 540 22.28 16.59 -12.54
C GLU A 540 21.34 15.74 -11.65
N PRO A 541 20.51 16.35 -10.80
CA PRO A 541 19.66 15.61 -9.87
C PRO A 541 18.43 14.97 -10.52
N GLN A 542 18.06 15.37 -11.75
CA GLN A 542 16.92 14.77 -12.45
C GLN A 542 17.21 13.35 -12.94
N ILE A 543 18.48 13.03 -13.23
CA ILE A 543 18.83 11.71 -13.79
C ILE A 543 19.06 10.63 -12.73
N CYS A 544 18.95 10.94 -11.42
CA CYS A 544 19.27 9.98 -10.36
C CYS A 544 18.45 8.68 -10.45
N GLY A 545 17.16 8.74 -10.79
CA GLY A 545 16.35 7.54 -11.01
C GLY A 545 16.90 6.68 -12.15
N ALA A 546 17.22 7.30 -13.29
CA ALA A 546 17.79 6.61 -14.44
C ALA A 546 19.20 6.07 -14.14
N LEU A 547 20.03 6.81 -13.43
CA LEU A 547 21.36 6.38 -12.99
C LEU A 547 21.28 5.14 -12.09
N GLY A 548 20.35 5.14 -11.13
CA GLY A 548 20.10 3.98 -10.28
C GLY A 548 19.69 2.74 -11.06
N ALA A 549 18.79 2.90 -12.05
CA ALA A 549 18.41 1.83 -12.95
C ALA A 549 19.60 1.32 -13.78
N ALA A 550 20.45 2.21 -14.33
CA ALA A 550 21.63 1.82 -15.09
C ALA A 550 22.65 1.06 -14.24
N LEU A 551 22.85 1.48 -12.98
CA LEU A 551 23.72 0.78 -12.02
C LEU A 551 23.21 -0.63 -11.67
N ILE A 552 21.89 -0.86 -11.69
CA ILE A 552 21.31 -2.20 -11.55
C ILE A 552 21.55 -3.01 -12.82
N ALA A 553 21.33 -2.40 -13.99
CA ALA A 553 21.56 -3.03 -15.28
C ALA A 553 23.01 -3.53 -15.42
N LEU A 554 23.98 -2.78 -14.91
CA LEU A 554 25.40 -3.15 -14.92
C LEU A 554 25.71 -4.43 -14.12
N LYS A 555 24.88 -4.80 -13.14
CA LYS A 555 25.05 -6.00 -12.33
C LYS A 555 24.54 -7.28 -13.00
N LYS A 556 24.07 -7.21 -14.25
CA LYS A 556 23.47 -8.30 -15.03
C LYS A 556 24.41 -8.75 -16.16
#